data_AF-A0A2J6T6M4-F1
#
_entry.id   AF-A0A2J6T6M4-F1
#
_cell.length_a   1.000
_cell.length_b   1.000
_cell.length_c   1.000
_cell.angle_alpha   90.00
_cell.angle_beta   90.00
_cell.angle_gamma   90.00
#
_symmetry.space_group_name_H-M   'P 1'
#
loop_
_entity.id
_entity.type
_entity.pdbx_description
1 polymer ?
#
loop_
_entity_poly.entity_id
_entity_poly.type
_entity_poly.pdbx_seq_one_letter_code
_entity_poly.pdbx_strand_id
1 'polypeptide(L)'
;MKMLWPSNSPDLNAIEPMWFYIKKETTKRGPTSNRKKLRVRWEKCWEDLPQRKIQEWIEAIPHHVKEVIRLEGGNEYKEGRKK
;
A
#
# COMPACT_ATOMS: atom_id res chain seq x y z
N MET A 1 0.09 2.23 23.94
CA MET A 1 -1.23 2.76 23.53
C MET A 1 -1.71 1.91 22.36
N LYS A 2 -2.91 1.32 22.43
CA LYS A 2 -3.45 0.48 21.35
C LYS A 2 -4.19 1.39 20.36
N MET A 3 -3.85 1.32 19.08
CA MET A 3 -4.60 2.01 18.03
C MET A 3 -5.95 1.30 17.83
N LEU A 4 -7.04 2.04 17.78
CA LEU A 4 -8.36 1.50 17.41
C LEU A 4 -8.32 1.19 15.91
N TRP A 5 -8.56 -0.07 15.56
CA TRP A 5 -8.46 -0.55 14.18
C TRP A 5 -9.74 -1.30 13.79
N PRO A 6 -10.49 -0.82 12.78
CA PRO A 6 -11.68 -1.52 12.30
C PRO A 6 -11.29 -2.79 11.54
N SER A 7 -12.11 -3.84 11.69
CA SER A 7 -11.96 -5.08 10.92
C SER A 7 -12.22 -4.84 9.44
N ASN A 8 -11.55 -5.60 8.56
CA ASN A 8 -11.71 -5.53 7.10
C ASN A 8 -11.42 -4.15 6.46
N SER A 9 -10.54 -3.35 7.07
CA SER A 9 -10.16 -2.02 6.55
C SER A 9 -8.69 -1.95 6.10
N PRO A 10 -8.32 -2.64 5.00
CA PRO A 10 -6.97 -2.52 4.42
C PRO A 10 -6.70 -1.11 3.86
N ASP A 11 -7.75 -0.43 3.43
CA ASP A 11 -7.76 0.95 2.92
C ASP A 11 -7.23 1.98 3.93
N LEU A 12 -7.36 1.69 5.22
CA LEU A 12 -6.84 2.53 6.30
C LEU A 12 -5.37 2.21 6.64
N ASN A 13 -4.75 1.23 5.99
CA ASN A 13 -3.37 0.81 6.24
C ASN A 13 -2.40 1.30 5.16
N ALA A 14 -1.48 2.18 5.55
CA ALA A 14 -0.46 2.73 4.66
C ALA A 14 0.50 1.68 4.07
N ILE A 15 0.53 0.45 4.60
CA ILE A 15 1.36 -0.64 4.07
C ILE A 15 0.78 -1.29 2.79
N GLU A 16 -0.53 -1.21 2.57
CA GLU A 16 -1.17 -1.83 1.40
C GLU A 16 -0.66 -1.28 0.05
N PRO A 17 -0.59 0.06 -0.15
CA PRO A 17 -0.01 0.59 -1.37
C PRO A 17 1.49 0.25 -1.54
N MET A 18 2.22 -0.02 -0.44
CA MET A 18 3.60 -0.49 -0.48
C MET A 18 3.69 -1.89 -1.10
N TRP A 19 2.82 -2.83 -0.70
CA TRP A 19 2.80 -4.18 -1.29
C TRP A 19 2.51 -4.14 -2.79
N PHE A 20 1.57 -3.29 -3.20
CA PHE A 20 1.30 -3.06 -4.61
C PHE A 20 2.53 -2.51 -5.35
N TYR A 21 3.21 -1.52 -4.76
CA TYR A 21 4.42 -0.92 -5.31
C TYR A 21 5.53 -1.96 -5.51
N ILE A 22 5.90 -2.71 -4.47
CA ILE A 22 6.99 -3.71 -4.56
C ILE A 22 6.66 -4.79 -5.59
N LYS A 23 5.41 -5.27 -5.60
CA LYS A 23 4.96 -6.26 -6.60
C LYS A 23 5.09 -5.72 -8.01
N LYS A 24 4.67 -4.47 -8.24
CA LYS A 24 4.79 -3.81 -9.54
C LYS A 24 6.24 -3.65 -9.97
N GLU A 25 7.09 -3.08 -9.12
CA GLU A 25 8.51 -2.82 -9.44
C GLU A 25 9.30 -4.11 -9.68
N THR A 26 9.07 -5.14 -8.87
CA THR A 26 9.77 -6.43 -9.03
C THR A 26 9.31 -7.19 -10.27
N THR A 27 8.04 -7.05 -10.68
CA THR A 27 7.48 -7.69 -11.89
C THR A 27 8.01 -7.06 -13.19
N LYS A 28 8.39 -5.77 -13.19
CA LYS A 28 9.02 -5.12 -14.36
C LYS A 28 10.27 -5.86 -14.86
N ARG A 29 10.94 -6.61 -13.98
CA ARG A 29 12.15 -7.41 -14.30
C ARG A 29 11.83 -8.82 -14.82
N GLY A 30 10.57 -9.08 -15.16
CA GLY A 30 10.06 -10.38 -15.59
C GLY A 30 9.93 -11.40 -14.45
N PRO A 31 9.17 -12.48 -14.68
CA PRO A 31 9.00 -13.55 -13.71
C PRO A 31 10.33 -14.26 -13.42
N THR A 32 10.45 -14.84 -12.23
CA THR A 32 11.59 -15.70 -11.86
C THR A 32 11.05 -16.95 -11.18
N SER A 33 11.45 -18.14 -11.65
CA SER A 33 11.15 -19.42 -10.98
C SER A 33 12.04 -19.67 -9.76
N ASN A 34 13.12 -18.90 -9.61
CA ASN A 34 14.05 -19.02 -8.49
C ASN A 34 13.62 -18.16 -7.29
N ARG A 35 13.25 -18.82 -6.19
CA ARG A 35 12.81 -18.19 -4.93
C ARG A 35 13.88 -17.30 -4.28
N LYS A 36 15.17 -17.69 -4.33
CA LYS A 36 16.27 -16.88 -3.78
C LYS A 36 16.41 -15.57 -4.55
N LYS A 37 16.38 -15.64 -5.88
CA LYS A 37 16.41 -14.43 -6.74
C LYS A 37 15.18 -13.54 -6.50
N LEU A 38 14.01 -14.12 -6.28
CA LEU A 38 12.80 -13.36 -5.97
C LEU A 38 12.95 -12.61 -4.64
N ARG A 39 13.41 -13.27 -3.58
CA ARG A 39 13.66 -12.66 -2.27
C ARG A 39 14.62 -11.47 -2.39
N VAL A 40 15.78 -11.65 -3.01
CA VAL A 40 16.77 -10.56 -3.19
C VAL A 40 16.18 -9.38 -3.96
N ARG A 41 15.35 -9.63 -4.98
CA ARG A 41 14.67 -8.55 -5.72
C ARG A 41 13.70 -7.77 -4.84
N TRP A 42 12.96 -8.45 -3.97
CA TRP A 42 12.01 -7.83 -3.05
C TRP A 42 12.71 -7.03 -1.95
N GLU A 43 13.73 -7.60 -1.32
CA GLU A 43 14.55 -6.93 -0.30
C GLU A 43 15.20 -5.66 -0.87
N LYS A 44 15.82 -5.76 -2.05
CA LYS A 44 16.38 -4.59 -2.74
C LYS A 44 15.31 -3.54 -3.07
N CYS A 45 14.13 -3.96 -3.52
CA CYS A 45 13.03 -3.03 -3.81
C CYS A 45 12.51 -2.31 -2.55
N TRP A 46 12.54 -2.99 -1.41
CA TRP A 46 12.19 -2.42 -0.11
C TRP A 46 13.25 -1.40 0.34
N GLU A 47 14.54 -1.74 0.23
CA GLU A 47 15.65 -0.84 0.55
C GLU A 47 15.67 0.42 -0.33
N ASP A 48 15.41 0.25 -1.63
CA ASP A 48 15.38 1.33 -2.62
C ASP A 48 14.05 2.13 -2.57
N LEU A 49 13.12 1.83 -1.66
CA LEU A 49 11.80 2.46 -1.58
C LEU A 49 11.93 3.95 -1.22
N PRO A 50 11.48 4.90 -2.07
CA PRO A 50 11.62 6.31 -1.78
C PRO A 50 10.81 6.72 -0.55
N GLN A 51 11.43 7.38 0.42
CA GLN A 51 10.74 7.88 1.62
C GLN A 51 9.55 8.80 1.28
N ARG A 52 9.67 9.58 0.20
CA ARG A 52 8.57 10.41 -0.32
C ARG A 52 7.32 9.59 -0.67
N LYS A 53 7.45 8.35 -1.15
CA LYS A 53 6.31 7.46 -1.44
C LYS A 53 5.62 7.01 -0.16
N ILE A 54 6.42 6.65 0.85
CA ILE A 54 5.91 6.27 2.17
C ILE A 54 5.11 7.44 2.76
N GLN A 55 5.67 8.66 2.70
CA GLN A 55 5.00 9.88 3.14
C GLN A 55 3.68 10.11 2.39
N GLU A 56 3.66 9.99 1.06
CA GLU A 56 2.42 10.10 0.26
C GLU A 56 1.32 9.13 0.73
N TRP A 57 1.67 7.91 1.12
CA TRP A 57 0.70 6.90 1.58
C TRP A 57 0.20 7.17 2.99
N ILE A 58 1.06 7.66 3.89
CA ILE A 58 0.67 8.08 5.24
C ILE A 58 -0.29 9.29 5.15
N GLU A 59 0.05 10.27 4.32
CA GLU A 59 -0.76 11.49 4.13
C GLU A 59 -2.11 11.22 3.43
N ALA A 60 -2.26 10.08 2.77
CA ALA A 60 -3.53 9.66 2.17
C ALA A 60 -4.52 9.12 3.20
N ILE A 61 -4.07 8.58 4.35
CA ILE A 61 -4.96 7.96 5.35
C ILE A 61 -6.08 8.90 5.83
N PRO A 62 -5.84 10.18 6.15
CA PRO A 62 -6.92 11.10 6.51
C PRO A 62 -7.99 11.28 5.42
N HIS A 63 -7.64 11.14 4.14
CA HIS A 63 -8.62 11.17 3.06
C HIS A 63 -9.48 9.90 3.07
N HIS A 64 -8.87 8.72 3.21
CA HIS A 64 -9.58 7.44 3.32
C HIS A 64 -10.57 7.44 4.49
N VAL A 65 -10.15 7.89 5.67
CA VAL A 65 -11.02 8.00 6.86
C VAL A 65 -12.23 8.90 6.59
N LYS A 66 -12.04 10.03 5.89
CA LYS A 66 -13.16 10.94 5.54
C LYS A 66 -14.15 10.27 4.59
N GLU A 67 -13.68 9.51 3.61
CA GLU A 67 -14.55 8.80 2.67
C GLU A 67 -15.32 7.67 3.37
N VAL A 68 -14.67 6.91 4.26
CA VAL A 68 -15.33 5.87 5.07
C VAL A 68 -16.45 6.48 5.92
N ILE A 69 -16.21 7.62 6.57
CA ILE A 69 -17.24 8.32 7.36
C ILE A 69 -18.37 8.81 6.45
N ARG A 70 -18.04 9.42 5.29
CA ARG A 70 -19.02 9.91 4.32
C ARG A 70 -19.95 8.81 3.79
N LEU A 71 -19.43 7.59 3.70
CA LEU A 71 -20.16 6.40 3.24
C LEU A 71 -20.73 5.57 4.39
N GLU A 72 -20.68 6.06 5.62
CA GLU A 72 -21.20 5.37 6.82
C GLU A 72 -20.60 3.96 6.99
N GLY A 73 -19.33 3.77 6.61
CA GLY A 73 -18.62 2.49 6.63
C GLY A 73 -18.70 1.69 5.33
N GLY A 74 -19.38 2.19 4.30
CA GLY A 74 -19.41 1.60 2.96
C GLY A 74 -18.07 1.65 2.22
N ASN A 75 -17.89 0.73 1.26
CA ASN A 75 -16.65 0.55 0.49
C ASN A 75 -16.79 1.01 -0.98
N GLU A 76 -17.65 1.99 -1.25
CA GLU A 76 -17.98 2.43 -2.60
C GLU A 76 -17.02 3.50 -3.12
N TYR A 77 -16.16 4.06 -2.26
CA TYR A 77 -15.21 5.07 -2.69
C TYR A 77 -14.05 4.41 -3.44
N LYS A 78 -13.62 5.04 -4.53
CA LYS A 78 -12.51 4.52 -5.32
C LYS A 78 -11.20 4.80 -4.59
N GLU A 79 -10.56 3.73 -4.13
CA GLU A 79 -9.18 3.78 -3.68
C GLU A 79 -8.24 4.09 -4.86
N GLY A 80 -7.29 5.00 -4.67
CA GLY A 80 -6.26 5.35 -5.65
C GLY A 80 -6.20 6.83 -6.02
N ARG A 81 -5.18 7.21 -6.81
CA ARG A 81 -5.05 8.59 -7.31
C ARG A 81 -6.25 8.92 -8.20
N LYS A 82 -6.96 10.01 -7.89
CA LYS A 82 -7.76 10.72 -8.90
C LYS A 82 -6.82 11.03 -10.07
N LYS A 83 -7.20 10.62 -11.28
CA LYS A 83 -6.45 10.95 -12.50
C LYS A 83 -6.43 12.46 -12.69
#